data_AF-Q9X1X2-F1
#
_entry.id   AF-Q9X1X2-F1
#
_cell.length_a   1.000
_cell.length_b   1.000
_cell.length_c   1.000
_cell.angle_alpha   90.00
_cell.angle_beta   90.00
_cell.angle_gamma   90.00
#
_symmetry.space_group_name_H-M   'P 1'
#
loop_
_entity.id
_entity.type
_entity.pdbx_description
1 polymer ?
#
loop_
_entity_poly.entity_id
_entity_poly.type
_entity_poly.pdbx_seq_one_letter_code
_entity_poly.pdbx_strand_id
1 'polypeptide(L)'
;MSDEKRKKEELIERIVSEKGEEAFPKLLELLEDEDPEVKEIVSEVFYRLGDRAREFLFNEIQKRRERGFEKNDITNLYIIDILGDLGEKRMKNVLYELMEKYDSEEALLIIYEALAKIGEGEVFLPELEYLMFEDAYRKELCEQVAMVLANIPTERSLRILLKALKSKEFSEDQKEFFRRAVEMILYRKPELSKYVTDEERKELGL
;
A
#
# COMPACT_ATOMS: atom_id res chain seq x y z
N MET A 1 -1.52 19.49 -18.61
CA MET A 1 -0.47 18.51 -18.28
C MET A 1 0.87 19.10 -18.67
N SER A 2 1.93 18.88 -17.89
CA SER A 2 3.30 19.29 -18.26
C SER A 2 3.82 18.41 -19.41
N ASP A 3 4.79 18.92 -20.18
CA ASP A 3 5.42 18.16 -21.26
C ASP A 3 6.11 16.88 -20.75
N GLU A 4 6.65 16.92 -19.54
CA GLU A 4 7.27 15.78 -18.86
C GLU A 4 6.26 14.67 -18.57
N LYS A 5 5.11 15.03 -17.97
CA LYS A 5 4.02 14.07 -17.73
C LYS A 5 3.51 13.43 -19.01
N ARG A 6 3.44 14.21 -20.11
CA ARG A 6 3.03 13.69 -21.42
C ARG A 6 4.06 12.70 -21.97
N LYS A 7 5.36 13.00 -21.89
CA LYS A 7 6.42 12.08 -22.35
C LYS A 7 6.42 10.76 -21.57
N LYS A 8 6.24 10.85 -20.25
CA LYS A 8 6.10 9.68 -19.38
C LYS A 8 4.93 8.79 -19.80
N GLU A 9 3.76 9.40 -20.00
CA GLU A 9 2.56 8.71 -20.46
C GLU A 9 2.75 8.06 -21.84
N GLU A 10 3.36 8.77 -22.79
CA GLU A 10 3.69 8.24 -24.12
C GLU A 10 4.67 7.06 -24.03
N LEU A 11 5.64 7.09 -23.11
CA LEU A 11 6.57 5.99 -22.88
C LEU A 11 5.86 4.75 -22.30
N ILE A 12 5.03 4.93 -21.27
CA ILE A 12 4.25 3.85 -20.67
C ILE A 12 3.36 3.19 -21.73
N GLU A 13 2.63 3.99 -22.51
CA GLU A 13 1.73 3.48 -23.55
C GLU A 13 2.48 2.68 -24.61
N ARG A 14 3.67 3.14 -25.02
CA ARG A 14 4.52 2.40 -25.95
C ARG A 14 5.02 1.08 -25.37
N ILE A 15 5.42 1.05 -24.10
CA ILE A 15 5.82 -0.21 -23.45
C ILE A 15 4.63 -1.19 -23.43
N VAL A 16 3.45 -0.72 -23.01
CA VAL A 16 2.24 -1.55 -22.91
C VAL A 16 1.78 -2.09 -24.27
N SER A 17 1.75 -1.23 -25.30
CA SER A 17 1.22 -1.57 -26.63
C SER A 17 2.23 -2.28 -27.54
N GLU A 18 3.51 -1.93 -27.50
CA GLU A 18 4.53 -2.50 -28.38
C GLU A 18 5.24 -3.72 -27.77
N LYS A 19 5.40 -3.78 -26.45
CA LYS A 19 6.13 -4.86 -25.75
C LYS A 19 5.24 -5.76 -24.90
N GLY A 20 4.28 -5.19 -24.18
CA GLY A 20 3.40 -5.93 -23.29
C GLY A 20 4.19 -6.83 -22.32
N GLU A 21 3.86 -8.12 -22.30
CA GLU A 21 4.47 -9.11 -21.40
C GLU A 21 5.96 -9.38 -21.70
N GLU A 22 6.41 -9.15 -22.93
CA GLU A 22 7.84 -9.33 -23.28
C GLU A 22 8.75 -8.37 -22.50
N ALA A 23 8.19 -7.27 -21.98
CA ALA A 23 8.92 -6.32 -21.15
C ALA A 23 9.14 -6.80 -19.71
N PHE A 24 8.38 -7.81 -19.22
CA PHE A 24 8.35 -8.16 -17.80
C PHE A 24 9.72 -8.46 -17.17
N PRO A 25 10.63 -9.25 -17.78
CA PRO A 25 11.94 -9.48 -17.18
C PRO A 25 12.74 -8.19 -17.02
N LYS A 26 12.68 -7.29 -18.01
CA LYS A 26 13.41 -6.03 -17.96
C LYS A 26 12.79 -5.04 -16.98
N LEU A 27 11.46 -4.99 -16.90
CA LEU A 27 10.74 -4.18 -15.93
C LEU A 27 11.06 -4.62 -14.49
N LEU A 28 11.15 -5.94 -14.26
CA LEU A 28 11.54 -6.47 -12.96
C LEU A 28 12.94 -6.02 -12.55
N GLU A 29 13.92 -6.05 -13.45
CA GLU A 29 15.26 -5.51 -13.19
C GLU A 29 15.24 -4.01 -12.85
N LEU A 30 14.35 -3.25 -13.48
CA LEU A 30 14.24 -1.80 -13.27
C LEU A 30 13.55 -1.40 -11.97
N LEU A 31 12.97 -2.34 -11.21
CA LEU A 31 12.51 -2.07 -9.84
C LEU A 31 13.68 -1.79 -8.88
N GLU A 32 14.90 -2.18 -9.25
CA GLU A 32 16.13 -1.91 -8.50
C GLU A 32 16.80 -0.59 -8.92
N ASP A 33 16.18 0.17 -9.84
CA ASP A 33 16.74 1.44 -10.29
C ASP A 33 16.73 2.48 -9.16
N GLU A 34 17.78 3.29 -9.09
CA GLU A 34 17.91 4.35 -8.10
C GLU A 34 16.92 5.50 -8.38
N ASP A 35 16.54 5.69 -9.65
CA ASP A 35 15.61 6.74 -10.06
C ASP A 35 14.16 6.40 -9.67
N PRO A 36 13.53 7.19 -8.78
CA PRO A 36 12.12 6.99 -8.41
C PRO A 36 11.16 7.09 -9.60
N GLU A 37 11.48 7.91 -10.61
CA GLU A 37 10.62 8.06 -11.79
C GLU A 37 10.61 6.77 -12.62
N VAL A 38 11.76 6.09 -12.75
CA VAL A 38 11.86 4.79 -13.43
C VAL A 38 10.98 3.76 -12.73
N LYS A 39 11.07 3.67 -11.40
CA LYS A 39 10.26 2.74 -10.61
C LYS A 39 8.76 3.02 -10.73
N GLU A 40 8.37 4.30 -10.74
CA GLU A 40 6.96 4.69 -10.94
C GLU A 40 6.45 4.28 -12.33
N ILE A 41 7.25 4.46 -13.38
CA ILE A 41 6.92 4.00 -14.75
C ILE A 41 6.74 2.48 -14.75
N VAL A 42 7.63 1.74 -14.11
CA VAL A 42 7.58 0.28 -14.04
C VAL A 42 6.30 -0.19 -13.36
N SER A 43 5.96 0.35 -12.19
CA SER A 43 4.73 -0.01 -11.47
C SER A 43 3.49 0.30 -12.31
N GLU A 44 3.41 1.48 -12.94
CA GLU A 44 2.28 1.87 -13.79
C GLU A 44 2.12 0.94 -15.01
N VAL A 45 3.23 0.51 -15.63
CA VAL A 45 3.18 -0.48 -16.71
C VAL A 45 2.63 -1.82 -16.18
N PHE A 46 3.07 -2.29 -15.01
CA PHE A 46 2.52 -3.51 -14.42
C PHE A 46 1.02 -3.38 -14.12
N TYR A 47 0.56 -2.25 -13.57
CA TYR A 47 -0.86 -2.01 -13.32
C TYR A 47 -1.71 -2.04 -14.60
N ARG A 48 -1.23 -1.41 -15.69
CA ARG A 48 -1.94 -1.43 -16.99
C ARG A 48 -1.98 -2.82 -17.63
N LEU A 49 -0.97 -3.65 -17.39
CA LEU A 49 -0.93 -5.02 -17.88
C LEU A 49 -1.75 -6.00 -17.02
N GLY A 50 -2.17 -5.57 -15.82
CA GLY A 50 -3.24 -6.17 -15.02
C GLY A 50 -3.00 -7.63 -14.67
N ASP A 51 -3.95 -8.51 -14.98
CA ASP A 51 -3.90 -9.95 -14.66
C ASP A 51 -2.62 -10.64 -15.15
N ARG A 52 -2.07 -10.19 -16.29
CA ARG A 52 -0.84 -10.77 -16.86
C ARG A 52 0.38 -10.43 -16.02
N ALA A 53 0.46 -9.18 -15.57
CA ALA A 53 1.47 -8.76 -14.60
C ALA A 53 1.30 -9.50 -13.27
N ARG A 54 0.06 -9.65 -12.79
CA ARG A 54 -0.25 -10.39 -11.57
C ARG A 54 0.30 -11.82 -11.59
N GLU A 55 0.00 -12.59 -12.64
CA GLU A 55 0.51 -13.97 -12.76
C GLU A 55 2.05 -14.01 -12.87
N PHE A 56 2.66 -13.10 -13.64
CA PHE A 56 4.11 -13.03 -13.77
C PHE A 56 4.79 -12.76 -12.42
N LEU A 57 4.36 -11.69 -11.73
CA LEU A 57 4.93 -11.27 -10.45
C LEU A 57 4.69 -12.29 -9.34
N PHE A 58 3.53 -12.96 -9.34
CA PHE A 58 3.27 -14.03 -8.38
C PHE A 58 4.20 -15.23 -8.60
N ASN A 59 4.43 -15.63 -9.85
CA ASN A 59 5.39 -16.68 -10.15
C ASN A 59 6.83 -16.28 -9.78
N GLU A 60 7.19 -15.01 -9.97
CA GLU A 60 8.50 -14.50 -9.60
C GLU A 60 8.72 -14.53 -8.08
N ILE A 61 7.76 -14.04 -7.28
CA ILE A 61 7.91 -14.06 -5.82
C ILE A 61 7.95 -15.49 -5.27
N GLN A 62 7.26 -16.46 -5.90
CA GLN A 62 7.40 -17.87 -5.53
C GLN A 62 8.80 -18.42 -5.83
N LYS A 63 9.40 -18.09 -6.98
CA LYS A 63 10.79 -18.49 -7.29
C LYS A 63 11.78 -17.90 -6.29
N ARG A 64 11.59 -16.64 -5.90
CA ARG A 64 12.41 -15.98 -4.87
C ARG A 64 12.24 -16.67 -3.51
N ARG A 65 11.01 -17.02 -3.13
CA ARG A 65 10.71 -17.81 -1.93
C ARG A 65 11.42 -19.16 -1.93
N GLU A 66 11.39 -19.90 -3.03
CA GLU A 66 12.04 -21.22 -3.17
C GLU A 66 13.56 -21.15 -3.00
N ARG A 67 14.18 -20.05 -3.43
CA ARG A 67 15.62 -19.79 -3.25
C ARG A 67 15.97 -19.32 -1.84
N GLY A 68 14.96 -18.91 -1.06
CA GLY A 68 15.11 -18.25 0.22
C GLY A 68 15.24 -16.74 0.05
N PHE A 69 14.33 -15.99 0.68
CA PHE A 69 14.36 -14.53 0.64
C PHE A 69 15.63 -13.97 1.27
N GLU A 70 16.23 -13.02 0.57
CA GLU A 70 17.31 -12.19 1.11
C GLU A 70 16.76 -11.18 2.13
N LYS A 71 17.60 -10.83 3.11
CA LYS A 71 17.22 -9.88 4.16
C LYS A 71 17.14 -8.48 3.57
N ASN A 72 16.06 -7.74 3.87
CA ASN A 72 15.84 -6.36 3.44
C ASN A 72 15.89 -6.14 1.91
N ASP A 73 15.51 -7.13 1.10
CA ASP A 73 15.46 -7.02 -0.36
C ASP A 73 14.28 -6.12 -0.80
N ILE A 74 14.58 -4.92 -1.27
CA ILE A 74 13.59 -3.91 -1.64
C ILE A 74 12.75 -4.37 -2.85
N THR A 75 13.29 -5.20 -3.74
CA THR A 75 12.57 -5.68 -4.92
C THR A 75 11.36 -6.52 -4.52
N ASN A 76 11.46 -7.30 -3.44
CA ASN A 76 10.32 -8.06 -2.92
C ASN A 76 9.20 -7.12 -2.45
N LEU A 77 9.53 -5.98 -1.83
CA LEU A 77 8.54 -4.99 -1.38
C LEU A 77 7.77 -4.39 -2.56
N TYR A 78 8.47 -4.03 -3.65
CA TYR A 78 7.80 -3.55 -4.87
C TYR A 78 6.90 -4.63 -5.49
N ILE A 79 7.37 -5.87 -5.56
CA ILE A 79 6.57 -6.98 -6.11
C ILE A 79 5.28 -7.15 -5.29
N ILE A 80 5.37 -7.20 -3.95
CA ILE A 80 4.19 -7.44 -3.12
C ILE A 80 3.23 -6.25 -3.07
N ASP A 81 3.72 -5.03 -3.20
CA ASP A 81 2.86 -3.84 -3.26
C ASP A 81 2.01 -3.86 -4.54
N ILE A 82 2.66 -4.11 -5.69
CA ILE A 82 1.98 -4.25 -6.97
C ILE A 82 0.98 -5.42 -6.94
N LEU A 83 1.38 -6.57 -6.40
CA LEU A 83 0.50 -7.73 -6.26
C LEU A 83 -0.68 -7.45 -5.31
N GLY A 84 -0.48 -6.64 -4.27
CA GLY A 84 -1.51 -6.21 -3.34
C GLY A 84 -2.57 -5.37 -4.06
N ASP A 85 -2.15 -4.39 -4.85
CA ASP A 85 -3.05 -3.57 -5.67
C ASP A 85 -3.80 -4.39 -6.74
N LEU A 86 -3.13 -5.40 -7.30
CA LEU A 86 -3.74 -6.34 -8.24
C LEU A 86 -4.59 -7.44 -7.56
N GLY A 87 -4.70 -7.42 -6.23
CA GLY A 87 -5.56 -8.29 -5.44
C GLY A 87 -5.11 -9.76 -5.39
N GLU A 88 -3.81 -10.03 -5.44
CA GLU A 88 -3.26 -11.40 -5.47
C GLU A 88 -3.38 -12.12 -4.12
N LYS A 89 -4.50 -12.80 -3.87
CA LYS A 89 -4.75 -13.47 -2.60
C LYS A 89 -3.85 -14.69 -2.31
N ARG A 90 -3.25 -15.32 -3.34
CA ARG A 90 -2.39 -16.51 -3.15
C ARG A 90 -1.10 -16.18 -2.40
N MET A 91 -0.72 -14.90 -2.33
CA MET A 91 0.53 -14.48 -1.68
C MET A 91 0.45 -14.38 -0.16
N LYS A 92 -0.70 -14.68 0.49
CA LYS A 92 -0.86 -14.61 1.96
C LYS A 92 0.34 -15.18 2.72
N ASN A 93 0.70 -16.44 2.47
CA ASN A 93 1.80 -17.10 3.20
C ASN A 93 3.17 -16.48 2.86
N VAL A 94 3.32 -15.95 1.65
CA VAL A 94 4.54 -15.26 1.22
C VAL A 94 4.75 -13.98 2.04
N LEU A 95 3.69 -13.23 2.28
CA LEU A 95 3.75 -11.98 3.06
C LEU A 95 4.17 -12.26 4.51
N TYR A 96 3.60 -13.27 5.16
CA TYR A 96 3.99 -13.66 6.52
C TYR A 96 5.48 -14.07 6.59
N GLU A 97 5.98 -14.80 5.59
CA GLU A 97 7.40 -15.17 5.54
C GLU A 97 8.32 -13.97 5.28
N LEU A 98 7.87 -13.01 4.46
CA LEU A 98 8.62 -11.78 4.20
C LEU A 98 8.75 -10.92 5.45
N MET A 99 7.75 -10.86 6.33
CA MET A 99 7.84 -10.09 7.58
C MET A 99 9.08 -10.46 8.41
N GLU A 100 9.49 -11.73 8.41
CA GLU A 100 10.69 -12.19 9.12
C GLU A 100 12.02 -11.75 8.48
N LYS A 101 11.96 -11.08 7.32
CA LYS A 101 13.12 -10.64 6.52
C LYS A 101 13.36 -9.13 6.59
N TYR A 102 12.48 -8.37 7.25
CA TYR A 102 12.62 -6.93 7.40
C TYR A 102 12.66 -6.54 8.87
N ASP A 103 13.51 -5.56 9.17
CA ASP A 103 13.64 -5.00 10.52
C ASP A 103 12.97 -3.61 10.65
N SER A 104 12.69 -2.92 9.54
CA SER A 104 12.17 -1.55 9.56
C SER A 104 10.65 -1.49 9.51
N GLU A 105 10.06 -0.60 10.30
CA GLU A 105 8.61 -0.44 10.37
C GLU A 105 8.03 0.05 9.04
N GLU A 106 8.77 0.85 8.27
CA GLU A 106 8.35 1.31 6.94
C GLU A 106 8.19 0.13 5.96
N ALA A 107 9.09 -0.86 6.02
CA ALA A 107 9.02 -2.05 5.19
C ALA A 107 7.89 -2.98 5.67
N LEU A 108 7.73 -3.13 6.98
CA LEU A 108 6.62 -3.90 7.56
C LEU A 108 5.26 -3.28 7.21
N LEU A 109 5.15 -1.95 7.17
CA LEU A 109 3.92 -1.26 6.76
C LEU A 109 3.53 -1.55 5.31
N ILE A 110 4.49 -1.71 4.39
CA ILE A 110 4.21 -2.16 3.01
C ILE A 110 3.62 -3.58 3.03
N ILE A 111 4.16 -4.47 3.87
CA ILE A 111 3.65 -5.84 4.01
C ILE A 111 2.25 -5.85 4.65
N TYR A 112 2.02 -5.04 5.68
CA TYR A 112 0.70 -4.87 6.30
C TYR A 112 -0.32 -4.30 5.31
N GLU A 113 0.09 -3.35 4.47
CA GLU A 113 -0.76 -2.81 3.42
C GLU A 113 -1.14 -3.88 2.40
N ALA A 114 -0.18 -4.66 1.92
CA ALA A 114 -0.43 -5.75 1.00
C ALA A 114 -1.37 -6.81 1.61
N LEU A 115 -1.18 -7.16 2.90
CA LEU A 115 -2.08 -8.03 3.66
C LEU A 115 -3.49 -7.44 3.77
N ALA A 116 -3.61 -6.14 4.06
CA ALA A 116 -4.88 -5.43 4.12
C ALA A 116 -5.62 -5.44 2.78
N LYS A 117 -4.94 -5.13 1.67
CA LYS A 117 -5.49 -5.14 0.30
C LYS A 117 -6.04 -6.52 -0.09
N ILE A 118 -5.45 -7.62 0.38
CA ILE A 118 -5.96 -8.98 0.13
C ILE A 118 -6.97 -9.49 1.16
N GLY A 119 -7.30 -8.70 2.18
CA GLY A 119 -8.31 -9.00 3.20
C GLY A 119 -7.80 -9.74 4.44
N GLU A 120 -6.48 -9.70 4.69
CA GLU A 120 -5.80 -10.40 5.79
C GLU A 120 -5.21 -9.42 6.83
N GLY A 121 -5.49 -8.12 6.71
CA GLY A 121 -4.89 -7.07 7.53
C GLY A 121 -5.46 -6.90 8.94
N GLU A 122 -6.68 -7.39 9.22
CA GLU A 122 -7.39 -7.11 10.49
C GLU A 122 -6.62 -7.59 11.74
N VAL A 123 -5.81 -8.66 11.58
CA VAL A 123 -5.00 -9.20 12.68
C VAL A 123 -3.94 -8.23 13.19
N PHE A 124 -3.52 -7.26 12.36
CA PHE A 124 -2.47 -6.28 12.67
C PHE A 124 -3.02 -4.96 13.23
N LEU A 125 -4.32 -4.86 13.50
CA LEU A 125 -4.89 -3.63 14.08
C LEU A 125 -4.27 -3.22 15.43
N PRO A 126 -3.92 -4.15 16.36
CA PRO A 126 -3.17 -3.76 17.55
C PRO A 126 -1.82 -3.09 17.26
N GLU A 127 -1.06 -3.63 16.32
CA GLU A 127 0.26 -3.14 15.91
C GLU A 127 0.13 -1.79 15.20
N LEU A 128 -0.83 -1.65 14.29
CA LEU A 128 -1.11 -0.37 13.62
C LEU A 128 -1.57 0.71 14.60
N GLU A 129 -2.36 0.35 15.62
CA GLU A 129 -2.76 1.28 16.68
C GLU A 129 -1.55 1.72 17.54
N TYR A 130 -0.63 0.80 17.83
CA TYR A 130 0.63 1.11 18.50
C TYR A 130 1.49 2.08 17.66
N LEU A 131 1.70 1.76 16.38
CA LEU A 131 2.47 2.63 15.46
C LEU A 131 1.85 4.01 15.30
N MET A 132 0.53 4.13 15.38
CA MET A 132 -0.18 5.41 15.31
C MET A 132 0.03 6.27 16.57
N PHE A 133 -0.01 5.69 17.77
CA PHE A 133 -0.12 6.48 19.01
C PHE A 133 1.05 6.39 19.98
N GLU A 134 1.78 5.27 19.99
CA GLU A 134 2.75 4.95 21.03
C GLU A 134 4.19 4.88 20.52
N ASP A 135 4.38 4.62 19.22
CA ASP A 135 5.72 4.49 18.65
C ASP A 135 6.51 5.82 18.68
N ALA A 136 7.83 5.70 18.81
CA ALA A 136 8.74 6.84 18.86
C ALA A 136 8.76 7.63 17.54
N TYR A 137 8.56 6.95 16.40
CA TYR A 137 8.52 7.50 15.04
C TYR A 137 7.08 7.64 14.52
N ARG A 138 6.08 7.66 15.40
CA ARG A 138 4.67 7.72 14.99
C ARG A 138 4.33 8.89 14.06
N LYS A 139 5.04 10.03 14.17
CA LYS A 139 4.76 11.20 13.34
C LYS A 139 5.20 10.99 11.90
N GLU A 140 6.28 10.28 11.71
CA GLU A 140 6.86 9.88 10.44
C GLU A 140 6.03 8.75 9.80
N LEU A 141 5.49 7.83 10.60
CA LEU A 141 4.76 6.65 10.13
C LEU A 141 3.24 6.86 9.96
N CYS A 142 2.64 7.86 10.64
CA CYS A 142 1.18 7.94 10.77
C CYS A 142 0.41 8.00 9.45
N GLU A 143 0.94 8.64 8.42
CA GLU A 143 0.29 8.72 7.11
C GLU A 143 0.22 7.35 6.42
N GLN A 144 1.30 6.57 6.51
CA GLN A 144 1.36 5.21 5.98
C GLN A 144 0.48 4.26 6.81
N VAL A 145 0.49 4.38 8.15
CA VAL A 145 -0.43 3.63 9.03
C VAL A 145 -1.89 3.92 8.65
N ALA A 146 -2.23 5.19 8.38
CA ALA A 146 -3.57 5.56 7.96
C ALA A 146 -3.97 4.92 6.62
N MET A 147 -3.03 4.79 5.68
CA MET A 147 -3.26 4.09 4.42
C MET A 147 -3.55 2.59 4.64
N VAL A 148 -2.79 1.92 5.51
CA VAL A 148 -3.06 0.52 5.86
C VAL A 148 -4.45 0.38 6.49
N LEU A 149 -4.78 1.24 7.46
CA LEU A 149 -6.10 1.25 8.12
C LEU A 149 -7.25 1.50 7.13
N ALA A 150 -7.05 2.36 6.14
CA ALA A 150 -8.04 2.61 5.08
C ALA A 150 -8.33 1.35 4.24
N ASN A 151 -7.35 0.45 4.13
CA ASN A 151 -7.48 -0.84 3.47
C ASN A 151 -8.11 -1.93 4.34
N ILE A 152 -8.42 -1.65 5.61
CA ILE A 152 -9.09 -2.57 6.55
C ILE A 152 -10.44 -1.94 6.95
N PRO A 153 -11.52 -2.03 6.13
CA PRO A 153 -12.78 -1.34 6.39
C PRO A 153 -13.61 -2.02 7.51
N THR A 154 -13.15 -1.84 8.75
CA THR A 154 -13.78 -2.34 9.98
C THR A 154 -14.15 -1.18 10.90
N GLU A 155 -15.04 -1.43 11.87
CA GLU A 155 -15.34 -0.44 12.91
C GLU A 155 -14.06 -0.04 13.67
N ARG A 156 -13.18 -1.00 13.97
CA ARG A 156 -11.96 -0.73 14.73
C ARG A 156 -11.00 0.20 13.98
N SER A 157 -10.74 -0.04 12.70
CA SER A 157 -9.90 0.86 11.89
C SER A 157 -10.48 2.28 11.83
N LEU A 158 -11.80 2.37 11.64
CA LEU A 158 -12.52 3.65 11.66
C LEU A 158 -12.33 4.37 13.01
N ARG A 159 -12.45 3.65 14.14
CA ARG A 159 -12.25 4.22 15.49
C ARG A 159 -10.83 4.72 15.71
N ILE A 160 -9.82 4.00 15.23
CA ILE A 160 -8.41 4.41 15.31
C ILE A 160 -8.20 5.75 14.58
N LEU A 161 -8.70 5.87 13.34
CA LEU A 161 -8.58 7.09 12.55
C LEU A 161 -9.36 8.28 13.15
N LEU A 162 -10.58 8.04 13.65
CA LEU A 162 -11.37 9.07 14.33
C LEU A 162 -10.71 9.56 15.61
N LYS A 163 -10.07 8.66 16.37
CA LYS A 163 -9.25 9.02 17.54
C LYS A 163 -8.05 9.87 17.11
N ALA A 164 -7.40 9.54 16.00
CA ALA A 164 -6.28 10.31 15.45
C ALA A 164 -6.71 11.73 15.03
N LEU A 165 -7.87 11.89 14.38
CA LEU A 165 -8.42 13.20 13.99
C LEU A 165 -8.65 14.14 15.19
N LYS A 166 -9.12 13.60 16.31
CA LYS A 166 -9.35 14.35 17.56
C LYS A 166 -8.07 14.65 18.35
N SER A 167 -6.98 13.94 18.04
CA SER A 167 -5.73 14.12 18.74
C SER A 167 -5.13 15.50 18.44
N LYS A 168 -4.60 16.14 19.48
CA LYS A 168 -3.84 17.39 19.37
C LYS A 168 -2.38 17.16 18.97
N GLU A 169 -1.95 15.90 18.87
CA GLU A 169 -0.56 15.54 18.59
C GLU A 169 -0.20 15.59 17.10
N PHE A 170 -1.20 15.47 16.22
CA PHE A 170 -1.03 15.48 14.78
C PHE A 170 -1.29 16.86 14.19
N SER A 171 -0.54 17.20 13.15
CA SER A 171 -0.74 18.44 12.38
C SER A 171 -2.05 18.40 11.59
N GLU A 172 -2.52 19.55 11.12
CA GLU A 172 -3.69 19.59 10.24
C GLU A 172 -3.43 18.89 8.90
N ASP A 173 -2.20 18.93 8.38
CA ASP A 173 -1.82 18.18 7.17
C ASP A 173 -1.97 16.67 7.38
N GLN A 174 -1.45 16.14 8.49
CA GLN A 174 -1.61 14.72 8.87
C GLN A 174 -3.08 14.35 9.06
N LYS A 175 -3.87 15.24 9.68
CA LYS A 175 -5.31 15.02 9.81
C LYS A 175 -6.02 14.96 8.47
N GLU A 176 -5.59 15.70 7.44
CA GLU A 176 -6.17 15.59 6.10
C GLU A 176 -6.02 14.15 5.55
N PHE A 177 -4.86 13.52 5.73
CA PHE A 177 -4.67 12.10 5.39
C PHE A 177 -5.63 11.19 6.14
N PHE A 178 -5.83 11.43 7.44
CA PHE A 178 -6.77 10.63 8.23
C PHE A 178 -8.23 10.82 7.78
N ARG A 179 -8.63 12.05 7.39
CA ARG A 179 -9.98 12.29 6.83
C ARG A 179 -10.18 11.49 5.55
N ARG A 180 -9.21 11.55 4.62
CA ARG A 180 -9.26 10.77 3.38
C ARG A 180 -9.33 9.26 3.67
N ALA A 181 -8.57 8.77 4.63
CA ALA A 181 -8.64 7.37 5.06
C ALA A 181 -10.02 6.98 5.61
N VAL A 182 -10.64 7.85 6.42
CA VAL A 182 -12.02 7.66 6.91
C VAL A 182 -13.01 7.65 5.74
N GLU A 183 -12.91 8.60 4.81
CA GLU A 183 -13.75 8.66 3.62
C GLU A 183 -13.63 7.39 2.77
N MET A 184 -12.42 6.86 2.59
CA MET A 184 -12.19 5.59 1.89
C MET A 184 -12.88 4.41 2.60
N ILE A 185 -12.78 4.33 3.92
CA ILE A 185 -13.48 3.30 4.70
C ILE A 185 -14.99 3.42 4.53
N LEU A 186 -15.55 4.62 4.67
CA LEU A 186 -16.99 4.86 4.55
C LEU A 186 -17.50 4.65 3.12
N TYR A 187 -16.69 4.96 2.10
CA TYR A 187 -17.02 4.67 0.71
C TYR A 187 -17.09 3.16 0.46
N ARG A 188 -16.10 2.40 0.95
CA ARG A 188 -16.07 0.93 0.79
C ARG A 188 -17.11 0.22 1.65
N LYS A 189 -17.45 0.78 2.82
CA LYS A 189 -18.38 0.19 3.78
C LYS A 189 -19.31 1.24 4.42
N PRO A 190 -20.32 1.74 3.68
CA PRO A 190 -21.19 2.85 4.11
C PRO A 190 -21.94 2.61 5.41
N GLU A 191 -22.22 1.36 5.76
CA GLU A 191 -22.88 0.99 7.01
C GLU A 191 -22.05 1.35 8.26
N LEU A 192 -20.74 1.58 8.12
CA LEU A 192 -19.90 2.05 9.22
C LEU A 192 -20.18 3.50 9.60
N SER A 193 -20.88 4.27 8.76
CA SER A 193 -21.25 5.66 9.06
C SER A 193 -22.10 5.80 10.33
N LYS A 194 -22.81 4.75 10.75
CA LYS A 194 -23.57 4.71 12.01
C LYS A 194 -22.68 4.83 13.25
N TYR A 195 -21.37 4.58 13.12
CA TYR A 195 -20.40 4.70 14.19
C TYR A 195 -19.77 6.10 14.29
N VAL A 196 -20.01 6.97 13.31
CA VAL A 196 -19.49 8.35 13.26
C VAL A 196 -20.49 9.28 13.93
N THR A 197 -20.08 9.94 15.01
CA THR A 197 -20.92 10.89 15.76
C THR A 197 -21.12 12.20 15.00
N ASP A 198 -22.13 13.00 15.39
CA ASP A 198 -22.36 14.31 14.78
C ASP A 198 -21.19 15.28 14.96
N GLU A 199 -20.44 15.14 16.06
CA GLU A 199 -19.21 15.90 16.31
C GLU A 199 -18.10 15.48 15.33
N GLU A 200 -17.91 14.17 15.14
CA GLU A 200 -16.93 13.63 14.19
C GLU A 200 -17.28 13.98 12.74
N ARG A 201 -18.57 14.03 12.38
CA ARG A 201 -19.01 14.48 11.04
C ARG A 201 -18.59 15.92 10.76
N LYS A 202 -18.75 16.81 11.75
CA LYS A 202 -18.29 18.20 11.64
C LYS A 202 -16.78 18.29 11.47
N GLU A 203 -16.02 17.47 12.19
CA GLU A 203 -14.56 17.39 12.01
C GLU A 203 -14.19 16.87 10.62
N LEU A 204 -14.95 15.96 10.03
CA LEU A 204 -14.73 15.45 8.68
C LEU A 204 -15.15 16.43 7.58
N GLY A 205 -15.97 17.44 7.89
CA GLY A 205 -16.57 18.33 6.89
C GLY A 205 -17.74 17.68 6.13
N LEU A 206 -18.39 16.67 6.76
CA LEU A 206 -19.54 15.93 6.25
C LEU A 206 -20.89 16.45 6.77
#